data_AF-A0A450Y5S1-F1
#
_entry.id   AF-A0A450Y5S1-F1
#
_cell.length_a   1.000
_cell.length_b   1.000
_cell.length_c   1.000
_cell.angle_alpha   90.00
_cell.angle_beta   90.00
_cell.angle_gamma   90.00
#
_symmetry.space_group_name_H-M   'P 1'
#
loop_
_entity.id
_entity.type
_entity.pdbx_description
1 polymer ?
#
loop_
_entity_poly.entity_id
_entity_poly.type
_entity_poly.pdbx_seq_one_letter_code
_entity_poly.pdbx_strand_id
1 'polypeptide(L)'
;KAKIRQVSRWKHEDIVERHKARMEKNPDAMKKRAAIVEHPFGTLKHRAGMNHFLMRGLEKCRGEFSLMTLAYNFSRVLKILGKGFIQDYCVQRSIDFIGN
;
A
#
# COMPACT_ATOMS: atom_id res chain seq x y z
N LYS A 1 52.40 5.07 14.39
CA LYS A 1 51.63 4.37 13.34
C LYS A 1 50.51 5.30 12.86
N ALA A 2 50.41 5.59 11.56
CA ALA A 2 49.34 6.42 11.02
C ALA A 2 47.99 5.69 11.13
N LYS A 3 46.93 6.43 11.47
CA LYS A 3 45.58 5.91 11.65
C LYS A 3 44.96 5.65 10.28
N ILE A 4 44.86 4.39 9.86
CA ILE A 4 44.27 4.02 8.56
C ILE A 4 42.74 4.11 8.68
N ARG A 5 42.10 4.79 7.73
CA ARG A 5 40.64 4.80 7.59
C ARG A 5 40.23 3.68 6.64
N GLN A 6 39.56 2.66 7.16
CA GLN A 6 38.90 1.65 6.32
C GLN A 6 37.51 2.14 5.92
N VAL A 7 37.20 2.04 4.63
CA VAL A 7 35.88 2.35 4.07
C VAL A 7 35.39 1.10 3.37
N SER A 8 34.27 0.53 3.84
CA SER A 8 33.56 -0.55 3.15
C SER A 8 32.39 0.04 2.39
N ARG A 9 32.21 -0.42 1.14
CA ARG A 9 31.06 -0.06 0.30
C ARG A 9 30.25 -1.31 0.01
N TRP A 10 28.93 -1.23 0.21
CA TRP A 10 28.08 -2.36 -0.13
C TRP A 10 27.94 -2.50 -1.65
N LYS A 11 27.75 -3.73 -2.16
CA LYS A 11 27.61 -4.02 -3.60
C LYS A 11 26.49 -3.20 -4.26
N HIS A 12 25.46 -2.84 -3.50
CA HIS A 12 24.28 -2.10 -3.98
C HIS A 12 24.12 -0.73 -3.29
N GLU A 13 25.24 -0.12 -2.88
CA GLU A 13 25.26 1.24 -2.29
C GLU A 13 24.60 2.27 -3.22
N ASP A 14 24.66 2.06 -4.53
CA ASP A 14 24.02 2.89 -5.54
C ASP A 14 22.49 3.00 -5.36
N ILE A 15 21.84 1.95 -4.85
CA ILE A 15 20.41 1.97 -4.51
C ILE A 15 20.14 2.94 -3.36
N VAL A 16 21.00 2.88 -2.33
CA VAL A 16 20.91 3.72 -1.13
C VAL A 16 21.20 5.17 -1.49
N GLU A 17 22.24 5.44 -2.27
CA GLU A 17 22.58 6.77 -2.78
C GLU A 17 21.43 7.36 -3.63
N ARG A 18 20.84 6.57 -4.53
CA ARG A 18 19.67 7.00 -5.34
C ARG A 18 18.45 7.28 -4.48
N HIS A 19 18.23 6.51 -3.42
CA HIS A 19 17.15 6.77 -2.47
C HIS A 19 17.40 8.06 -1.68
N LYS A 20 18.62 8.25 -1.15
CA LYS A 20 19.03 9.47 -0.43
C LYS A 20 18.87 10.72 -1.29
N ALA A 21 19.39 10.72 -2.52
CA ALA A 21 19.25 11.85 -3.43
C ALA A 21 17.77 12.19 -3.74
N ARG A 22 16.89 11.18 -3.80
CA ARG A 22 15.43 11.39 -3.97
C ARG A 22 14.80 12.00 -2.72
N MET A 23 15.23 11.55 -1.54
CA MET A 23 14.73 12.04 -0.27
C MET A 23 15.18 13.47 0.03
N GLU A 24 16.42 13.83 -0.35
CA GLU A 24 16.93 15.20 -0.25
C GLU A 24 16.13 16.18 -1.11
N LYS A 25 15.72 15.76 -2.32
CA LYS A 25 14.87 16.57 -3.21
C LYS A 25 13.45 16.79 -2.68
N ASN A 26 12.98 15.96 -1.75
CA ASN A 26 11.64 16.09 -1.17
C ASN A 26 11.63 15.62 0.29
N PRO A 27 12.13 16.47 1.22
CA PRO A 27 12.31 16.09 2.62
C PRO A 27 11.00 15.75 3.34
N ASP A 28 9.87 16.30 2.87
CA ASP A 28 8.55 16.03 3.44
C ASP A 28 7.87 14.76 2.91
N ALA A 29 8.43 14.11 1.87
CA ALA A 29 7.82 12.94 1.23
C ALA A 29 7.53 11.82 2.23
N MET A 30 8.45 11.53 3.14
CA MET A 30 8.27 10.46 4.13
C MET A 30 7.26 10.83 5.22
N LYS A 31 7.21 12.11 5.64
CA LYS A 31 6.20 12.59 6.59
C LYS A 31 4.79 12.49 5.99
N LYS A 32 4.62 12.96 4.75
CA LYS A 32 3.35 12.86 4.02
C LYS A 32 2.93 11.41 3.82
N ARG A 33 3.86 10.54 3.43
CA ARG A 33 3.61 9.10 3.29
C ARG A 33 3.14 8.49 4.60
N ALA A 34 3.81 8.78 5.72
CA ALA A 34 3.43 8.27 7.03
C ALA A 34 1.98 8.66 7.37
N ALA A 35 1.65 9.94 7.25
CA ALA A 35 0.30 10.45 7.53
C ALA A 35 -0.79 9.83 6.64
N ILE A 36 -0.53 9.69 5.34
CA ILE A 36 -1.49 9.10 4.38
C ILE A 36 -1.77 7.63 4.71
N VAL A 37 -0.73 6.90 5.09
CA VAL A 37 -0.76 5.44 5.21
C VAL A 37 -1.17 4.97 6.62
N GLU A 38 -1.02 5.83 7.62
CA GLU A 38 -1.44 5.59 9.00
C GLU A 38 -2.93 5.26 9.11
N HIS A 39 -3.80 6.05 8.48
CA HIS A 39 -5.25 5.87 8.58
C HIS A 39 -5.75 4.54 7.96
N PRO A 40 -5.33 4.14 6.75
CA PRO A 40 -5.60 2.81 6.20
C PRO A 40 -5.15 1.67 7.11
N PHE A 41 -3.92 1.72 7.61
CA PHE A 41 -3.41 0.67 8.50
C PHE A 41 -4.14 0.63 9.84
N GLY A 42 -4.48 1.77 10.43
CA GLY A 42 -5.28 1.83 11.65
C GLY A 42 -6.65 1.20 11.44
N THR A 43 -7.31 1.50 10.33
CA THR A 43 -8.62 0.91 10.00
C THR A 43 -8.53 -0.59 9.76
N LEU A 44 -7.54 -1.03 8.99
CA LEU A 44 -7.32 -2.45 8.71
C LEU A 44 -7.03 -3.21 10.01
N LYS A 45 -6.11 -2.73 10.85
CA LYS A 45 -5.79 -3.38 12.13
C LYS A 45 -6.99 -3.46 13.07
N HIS A 46 -7.83 -2.42 13.11
CA HIS A 46 -9.04 -2.42 13.93
C HIS A 46 -10.09 -3.41 13.41
N ARG A 47 -10.32 -3.45 12.09
CA ARG A 47 -11.31 -4.33 11.46
C ARG A 47 -10.89 -5.80 11.36
N ALA A 48 -9.59 -6.06 11.19
CA ALA A 48 -9.03 -7.40 11.08
C ALA A 48 -9.08 -8.22 12.38
N GLY A 49 -9.42 -7.56 13.50
CA GLY A 49 -8.93 -7.97 14.80
C GLY A 49 -7.44 -7.64 14.88
N MET A 50 -7.04 -6.88 15.90
CA MET A 50 -5.66 -6.42 16.06
C MET A 50 -4.61 -7.56 16.11
N ASN A 51 -5.04 -8.82 16.23
CA ASN A 51 -4.21 -9.88 16.78
C ASN A 51 -4.26 -11.25 16.07
N HIS A 52 -5.06 -11.50 15.02
CA HIS A 52 -5.11 -12.86 14.44
C HIS A 52 -5.67 -12.93 13.02
N PHE A 53 -4.83 -13.41 12.09
CA PHE A 53 -5.30 -14.02 10.85
C PHE A 53 -6.08 -15.29 11.19
N LEU A 54 -7.17 -15.53 10.47
CA LEU A 54 -7.98 -16.75 10.63
C LEU A 54 -7.24 -17.97 10.06
N MET A 55 -6.44 -17.75 9.01
CA MET A 55 -5.71 -18.81 8.33
C MET A 55 -4.33 -19.06 8.93
N ARG A 56 -3.83 -20.30 8.76
CA ARG A 56 -2.45 -20.68 9.10
C ARG A 56 -1.60 -20.81 7.83
N GLY A 57 -0.37 -20.31 7.91
CA GLY A 57 0.61 -20.35 6.82
C GLY A 57 0.60 -19.10 5.94
N LEU A 58 1.79 -18.65 5.52
CA LEU A 58 1.99 -17.36 4.86
C LEU A 58 1.17 -17.20 3.57
N GLU A 59 1.09 -18.25 2.73
CA GLU A 59 0.32 -18.19 1.49
C GLU A 59 -1.16 -17.88 1.72
N LYS A 60 -1.77 -18.51 2.72
CA LYS A 60 -3.19 -18.27 3.05
C LYS A 60 -3.40 -16.93 3.74
N CYS A 61 -2.50 -16.54 4.65
CA CYS A 61 -2.52 -15.21 5.27
C CYS A 61 -2.37 -14.08 4.24
N ARG A 62 -1.59 -14.28 3.17
CA ARG A 62 -1.49 -13.32 2.06
C ARG A 62 -2.81 -13.14 1.34
N GLY A 63 -3.55 -14.23 1.09
CA GLY A 63 -4.89 -14.18 0.52
C GLY A 63 -5.86 -13.40 1.41
N GLU A 64 -5.86 -13.70 2.71
CA GLU A 64 -6.68 -13.01 3.71
C GLU A 64 -6.37 -11.50 3.75
N PHE A 65 -5.09 -11.13 3.82
CA PHE A 65 -4.66 -9.73 3.79
C PHE A 65 -5.05 -9.02 2.47
N SER A 66 -4.95 -9.72 1.34
CA SER A 66 -5.35 -9.19 0.04
C SER A 66 -6.85 -8.90 -0.01
N LEU A 67 -7.68 -9.77 0.56
CA LEU A 67 -9.12 -9.55 0.64
C LEU A 67 -9.46 -8.37 1.56
N MET A 68 -8.79 -8.24 2.69
CA MET A 68 -8.99 -7.13 3.62
C MET A 68 -8.63 -5.78 2.98
N THR A 69 -7.50 -5.69 2.29
CA THR A 69 -7.07 -4.47 1.59
C THR A 69 -8.03 -4.13 0.45
N LEU A 70 -8.50 -5.12 -0.30
CA LEU A 70 -9.54 -4.94 -1.32
C LEU A 70 -10.83 -4.38 -0.72
N ALA A 71 -11.33 -4.98 0.36
CA ALA A 71 -12.55 -4.53 1.03
C ALA A 71 -12.44 -3.09 1.58
N TYR A 72 -11.27 -2.73 2.13
CA TYR A 72 -10.99 -1.35 2.55
C TYR A 72 -11.00 -0.39 1.37
N ASN A 73 -10.29 -0.70 0.29
CA ASN A 73 -10.23 0.13 -0.91
C ASN A 73 -11.62 0.31 -1.53
N PHE A 74 -12.39 -0.77 -1.65
CA PHE A 74 -13.76 -0.72 -2.17
C PHE A 74 -14.67 0.15 -1.29
N SER A 75 -14.58 0.00 0.03
CA SER A 75 -15.29 0.87 0.97
C SER A 75 -14.92 2.34 0.81
N ARG A 76 -13.65 2.65 0.50
CA ARG A 76 -13.17 4.03 0.25
C ARG A 76 -13.71 4.57 -1.07
N VAL A 77 -13.68 3.78 -2.14
CA VAL A 77 -14.22 4.17 -3.45
C VAL A 77 -15.71 4.50 -3.31
N LEU A 78 -16.49 3.63 -2.65
CA LEU A 78 -17.92 3.86 -2.40
C LEU A 78 -18.18 5.15 -1.61
N LYS A 79 -17.30 5.50 -0.66
CA LYS A 79 -17.42 6.74 0.12
C LYS A 79 -17.05 7.99 -0.67
N ILE A 80 -16.10 7.90 -1.60
CA ILE A 80 -15.60 9.03 -2.37
C ILE A 80 -16.48 9.30 -3.60
N LEU A 81 -16.80 8.26 -4.37
CA LEU A 81 -17.54 8.37 -5.63
C LEU A 81 -19.05 8.21 -5.45
N GLY A 82 -19.49 7.65 -4.31
CA GLY A 82 -20.88 7.32 -4.06
C GLY A 82 -21.30 5.99 -4.66
N LYS A 83 -22.46 5.48 -4.20
CA LYS A 83 -23.02 4.21 -4.66
C LYS A 83 -23.54 4.29 -6.11
N GLY A 84 -24.14 5.42 -6.48
CA GLY A 84 -24.71 5.63 -7.82
C GLY A 84 -23.66 5.49 -8.92
N PHE A 85 -22.48 6.08 -8.73
CA PHE A 85 -21.38 5.95 -9.69
C PHE A 85 -21.03 4.49 -10.02
N ILE A 86 -20.96 3.62 -9.00
CA ILE A 86 -20.65 2.20 -9.22
C ILE A 86 -21.82 1.48 -9.90
N GLN A 87 -23.06 1.81 -9.53
CA GLN A 87 -24.26 1.23 -10.16
C GLN A 87 -24.31 1.58 -11.66
N ASP A 88 -24.12 2.85 -11.99
CA ASP A 88 -24.13 3.35 -13.37
C ASP A 88 -23.01 2.69 -14.19
N TYR A 89 -21.80 2.59 -13.63
CA TYR A 89 -20.68 1.89 -14.26
C TYR A 89 -20.99 0.41 -14.53
N CYS A 90 -21.60 -0.29 -13.58
CA CYS A 90 -21.96 -1.69 -13.74
C CYS A 90 -23.04 -1.90 -14.82
N VAL A 91 -24.02 -1.00 -14.91
CA VAL A 91 -25.05 -1.05 -15.97
C VAL A 91 -24.39 -0.84 -17.34
N GLN A 92 -23.54 0.19 -17.48
CA GLN A 92 -22.85 0.45 -18.74
C GLN A 92 -21.98 -0.73 -19.18
N ARG A 93 -21.21 -1.29 -18.25
CA ARG A 93 -20.35 -2.46 -18.51
C ARG A 93 -21.17 -3.69 -18.96
N SER A 94 -22.35 -3.90 -18.40
CA SER A 94 -23.26 -4.98 -18.79
C SER A 94 -23.78 -4.80 -20.20
N ILE A 95 -24.11 -3.57 -20.59
CA ILE A 95 -24.57 -3.24 -21.95
C ILE A 95 -23.45 -3.49 -22.96
N ASP A 96 -22.23 -3.04 -22.66
CA ASP A 96 -21.05 -3.23 -23.53
C ASP A 96 -20.68 -4.72 -23.71
N PHE A 97 -20.97 -5.55 -22.71
CA PHE A 97 -20.73 -7.00 -22.76
C PHE A 97 -21.79 -7.76 -23.57
N ILE A 98 -23.05 -7.32 -23.54
CA ILE A 98 -24.15 -7.93 -24.30
C ILE A 98 -24.14 -7.47 -25.77
N GLY A 99 -23.63 -6.26 -26.03
CA GLY A 99 -23.53 -5.69 -27.38
C GLY A 99 -22.34 -6.18 -28.21
N ASN A 100 -21.48 -7.06 -27.69
CA ASN A 100 -20.39 -7.73 -28.42
C ASN A 100 -20.73 -9.20 -28.69
#